data_AF-A0A2T2U8D5-F1
#
_entry.id   AF-A0A2T2U8D5-F1
#
_cell.length_a   1.000
_cell.length_b   1.000
_cell.length_c   1.000
_cell.angle_alpha   90.00
_cell.angle_beta   90.00
_cell.angle_gamma   90.00
#
_symmetry.space_group_name_H-M   'P 1'
#
loop_
_entity.id
_entity.type
_entity.pdbx_description
1 polymer ?
#
loop_
_entity_poly.entity_id
_entity_poly.type
_entity_poly.pdbx_seq_one_letter_code
_entity_poly.pdbx_strand_id
1 'polypeptide(L)'
;MGEHNVRRDAEPSALREFTNHLMRDVRALELMLHEDQFETGTRRIGAEQELFMVDERGEPSPVIEKVLERNTDERIVTELTRFNVEFNMDPLQYGDDCFARMETATTELIEKVRGLTQQVDSEIAMTGILPTAHLSDFALDYMTPRPRYYALNDAISRLRGGAGQYQIQGIDELFVKHDSIMLEGCNTSFQTHFQ
;
A
#
# COMPACT_ATOMS: atom_id res chain seq x y z
N MET A 1 0.51 -2.42 11.91
CA MET A 1 0.96 -3.19 10.72
C MET A 1 1.97 -4.23 11.16
N GLY A 2 1.83 -5.49 10.71
CA GLY A 2 2.53 -6.68 11.26
C GLY A 2 4.05 -6.73 11.09
N GLU A 3 4.67 -7.88 11.39
CA GLU A 3 6.11 -8.05 11.27
C GLU A 3 6.59 -8.03 9.81
N HIS A 4 7.61 -7.23 9.51
CA HIS A 4 8.21 -7.10 8.18
C HIS A 4 9.44 -8.01 7.96
N ASN A 5 9.64 -9.02 8.82
CA ASN A 5 10.76 -9.95 8.76
C ASN A 5 10.55 -10.96 7.62
N VAL A 6 11.39 -10.90 6.58
CA VAL A 6 11.28 -11.77 5.40
C VAL A 6 12.41 -12.78 5.38
N ARG A 7 12.07 -14.08 5.36
CA ARG A 7 13.00 -15.19 5.08
C ARG A 7 12.85 -15.61 3.63
N ARG A 8 13.91 -15.43 2.82
CA ARG A 8 13.87 -15.66 1.36
C ARG A 8 14.00 -17.14 0.96
N ASP A 9 14.68 -17.94 1.77
CA ASP A 9 14.97 -19.35 1.48
C ASP A 9 14.34 -20.24 2.55
N ALA A 10 13.02 -20.38 2.49
CA ALA A 10 12.33 -21.31 3.37
C ALA A 10 12.51 -22.74 2.85
N GLU A 11 13.32 -23.52 3.58
CA GLU A 11 13.44 -24.97 3.37
C GLU A 11 12.06 -25.63 3.26
N PRO A 12 11.89 -26.73 2.50
CA PRO A 12 10.61 -27.43 2.38
C PRO A 12 9.98 -27.81 3.72
N SER A 13 10.79 -28.05 4.76
CA SER A 13 10.32 -28.26 6.13
C SER A 13 9.70 -27.01 6.74
N ALA A 14 10.34 -25.84 6.58
CA ALA A 14 9.85 -24.56 7.06
C ALA A 14 8.55 -24.14 6.35
N LEU A 15 8.44 -24.39 5.03
CA LEU A 15 7.19 -24.16 4.29
C LEU A 15 6.06 -25.06 4.81
N ARG A 16 6.33 -26.33 5.08
CA ARG A 16 5.33 -27.24 5.67
C ARG A 16 4.90 -26.79 7.06
N GLU A 17 5.84 -26.36 7.89
CA GLU A 17 5.54 -25.83 9.23
C GLU A 17 4.70 -24.55 9.15
N PHE A 18 5.07 -23.61 8.28
CA PHE A 18 4.29 -22.41 8.01
C PHE A 18 2.86 -22.74 7.57
N THR A 19 2.69 -23.65 6.59
CA THR A 19 1.37 -24.08 6.14
C THR A 19 0.56 -24.73 7.27
N ASN A 20 1.19 -25.51 8.14
CA ASN A 20 0.51 -26.09 9.30
C ASN A 20 0.06 -25.01 10.30
N HIS A 21 0.86 -23.98 10.55
CA HIS A 21 0.46 -22.84 11.37
C HIS A 21 -0.70 -22.08 10.73
N LEU A 22 -0.61 -21.75 9.44
CA LEU A 22 -1.69 -21.10 8.70
C LEU A 22 -3.02 -21.87 8.80
N MET A 23 -2.97 -23.21 8.63
CA MET A 23 -4.16 -24.05 8.76
C MET A 23 -4.69 -24.10 10.20
N ARG A 24 -3.83 -23.99 11.22
CA ARG A 24 -4.27 -23.90 12.62
C ARG A 24 -4.93 -22.56 12.91
N ASP A 25 -4.38 -21.46 12.39
CA ASP A 25 -4.95 -20.12 12.56
C ASP A 25 -6.32 -20.02 11.90
N VAL A 26 -6.49 -20.60 10.69
CA VAL A 26 -7.79 -20.69 10.02
C VAL A 26 -8.81 -21.50 10.83
N ARG A 27 -8.40 -22.63 11.42
CA ARG A 27 -9.28 -23.43 12.29
C ARG A 27 -9.64 -22.71 13.58
N ALA A 28 -8.69 -21.97 14.17
CA ALA A 28 -8.95 -21.16 15.34
C ALA A 28 -9.97 -20.06 15.02
N LEU A 29 -9.81 -19.38 13.88
CA LEU A 29 -10.76 -18.38 13.39
C LEU A 29 -12.16 -18.98 13.18
N GLU A 30 -12.25 -20.17 12.57
CA GLU A 30 -13.52 -20.90 12.39
C GLU A 30 -14.18 -21.23 13.74
N LEU A 31 -13.41 -21.68 14.73
CA LEU A 31 -13.92 -21.95 16.08
C LEU A 31 -14.41 -20.67 16.75
N MET A 32 -13.65 -19.58 16.67
CA MET A 32 -14.04 -18.28 17.24
C MET A 32 -15.35 -17.76 16.62
N LEU A 33 -15.55 -17.98 15.31
CA LEU A 33 -16.80 -17.65 14.63
C LEU A 33 -17.96 -18.52 15.11
N HIS A 34 -17.75 -19.83 15.25
CA HIS A 34 -18.77 -20.76 15.73
C HIS A 34 -19.16 -20.51 17.20
N GLU A 35 -18.22 -20.07 18.03
CA GLU A 35 -18.42 -19.79 19.45
C GLU A 35 -18.79 -18.33 19.75
N ASP A 36 -19.12 -17.52 18.73
CA ASP A 36 -19.49 -16.10 18.87
C ASP A 36 -18.46 -15.28 19.67
N GLN A 37 -17.17 -15.56 19.51
CA GLN A 37 -16.09 -14.90 20.25
C GLN A 37 -15.73 -13.49 19.72
N PHE A 38 -16.39 -13.03 18.65
CA PHE A 38 -16.19 -11.70 18.07
C PHE A 38 -17.20 -10.68 18.62
N GLU A 39 -16.76 -9.43 18.80
CA GLU A 39 -17.64 -8.33 19.18
C GLU A 39 -18.70 -8.06 18.09
N THR A 40 -19.97 -7.96 18.49
CA THR A 40 -21.10 -7.70 17.56
C THR A 40 -21.80 -6.36 17.80
N GLY A 41 -21.57 -5.72 18.95
CA GLY A 41 -22.31 -4.52 19.39
C GLY A 41 -21.77 -3.17 18.93
N THR A 42 -20.52 -3.13 18.45
CA THR A 42 -19.85 -1.90 18.03
C THR A 42 -19.42 -2.05 16.57
N ARG A 43 -19.95 -1.19 15.70
CA ARG A 43 -19.48 -1.08 14.30
C ARG A 43 -18.40 -0.01 14.23
N ARG A 44 -17.36 -0.26 13.45
CA ARG A 44 -16.27 0.69 13.25
C ARG A 44 -16.02 0.92 11.77
N ILE A 45 -15.57 2.11 11.44
CA ILE A 45 -15.12 2.48 10.11
C ILE A 45 -13.72 3.08 10.20
N GLY A 46 -12.82 2.58 9.37
CA GLY A 46 -11.49 3.15 9.15
C GLY A 46 -11.31 3.47 7.67
N ALA A 47 -10.27 4.23 7.36
CA ALA A 47 -9.91 4.51 5.98
C ALA A 47 -8.40 4.68 5.82
N GLU A 48 -7.95 4.46 4.60
CA GLU A 48 -6.56 4.57 4.18
C GLU A 48 -6.51 5.41 2.91
N GLN A 49 -5.49 6.26 2.78
CA GLN A 49 -5.31 7.13 1.62
C GLN A 49 -3.87 7.01 1.13
N GLU A 50 -3.75 6.69 -0.15
CA GLU A 50 -2.47 6.70 -0.87
C GLU A 50 -2.36 7.97 -1.70
N LEU A 51 -1.14 8.51 -1.82
CA LEU A 51 -0.84 9.73 -2.57
C LEU A 51 0.43 9.52 -3.41
N PHE A 52 0.52 10.25 -4.52
CA PHE A 52 1.77 10.42 -5.25
C PHE A 52 2.57 11.57 -4.68
N MET A 53 3.89 11.43 -4.67
CA MET A 53 4.84 12.53 -4.53
C MET A 53 5.37 12.88 -5.92
N VAL A 54 5.36 14.16 -6.25
CA VAL A 54 5.71 14.68 -7.58
C VAL A 54 6.70 15.84 -7.48
N ASP A 55 7.48 16.05 -8.54
CA ASP A 55 8.38 17.19 -8.63
C ASP A 55 7.67 18.44 -9.17
N GLU A 56 8.42 19.52 -9.42
CA GLU A 56 7.90 20.78 -9.97
C GLU A 56 7.27 20.65 -11.37
N ARG A 57 7.59 19.57 -12.11
CA ARG A 57 7.03 19.26 -13.42
C ARG A 57 5.82 18.33 -13.32
N GLY A 58 5.47 17.90 -12.11
CA GLY A 58 4.42 16.93 -11.84
C GLY A 58 4.84 15.49 -12.11
N GLU A 59 6.13 15.20 -12.36
CA GLU A 59 6.65 13.85 -12.61
C GLU A 59 6.87 13.09 -11.28
N PRO A 60 6.83 11.75 -11.26
CA PRO A 60 7.04 10.96 -10.03
C PRO A 60 8.34 11.34 -9.31
N SER A 61 8.25 11.66 -8.03
CA SER A 61 9.39 12.08 -7.20
C SER A 61 9.76 11.01 -6.17
N PRO A 62 10.88 10.28 -6.33
CA PRO A 62 11.22 9.13 -5.49
C PRO A 62 11.84 9.55 -4.14
N VAL A 63 11.06 10.23 -3.31
CA VAL A 63 11.52 10.89 -2.07
C VAL A 63 10.96 10.29 -0.78
N ILE A 64 10.24 9.16 -0.82
CA ILE A 64 9.57 8.58 0.37
C ILE A 64 10.51 8.39 1.56
N GLU A 65 11.75 7.96 1.34
CA GLU A 65 12.71 7.71 2.44
C GLU A 65 13.04 9.00 3.17
N LYS A 66 13.28 10.10 2.43
CA LYS A 66 13.56 11.41 3.00
C LYS A 66 12.34 11.97 3.73
N VAL A 67 11.13 11.72 3.23
CA VAL A 67 9.87 12.09 3.89
C VAL A 67 9.72 11.33 5.21
N LEU A 68 9.95 10.01 5.20
CA LEU A 68 9.82 9.18 6.40
C LEU A 68 10.90 9.44 7.46
N GLU A 69 12.11 9.86 7.07
CA GLU A 69 13.16 10.31 8.00
C GLU A 69 12.72 11.52 8.85
N ARG A 70 11.82 12.35 8.32
CA ARG A 70 11.30 13.56 8.98
C ARG A 70 9.95 13.32 9.66
N ASN A 71 9.31 12.21 9.35
CA ASN A 71 7.99 11.86 9.85
C ASN A 71 8.08 11.34 11.30
N THR A 72 7.17 11.78 12.16
CA THR A 72 7.00 11.27 13.52
C THR A 72 5.64 10.61 13.75
N ASP A 73 4.80 10.53 12.72
CA ASP A 73 3.46 9.91 12.76
C ASP A 73 3.52 8.48 12.27
N GLU A 74 3.24 7.50 13.13
CA GLU A 74 3.26 6.09 12.72
C GLU A 74 2.17 5.72 11.71
N ARG A 75 1.14 6.58 11.56
CA ARG A 75 0.07 6.38 10.58
C ARG A 75 0.56 6.58 9.16
N ILE A 76 1.62 7.35 8.94
CA ILE A 76 2.19 7.63 7.62
C ILE A 76 3.28 6.58 7.33
N VAL A 77 3.07 5.82 6.26
CA VAL A 77 3.93 4.69 5.87
C VAL A 77 4.33 4.78 4.41
N THR A 78 5.31 3.95 4.04
CA THR A 78 5.73 3.79 2.65
C THR A 78 4.84 2.81 1.92
N GLU A 79 4.74 2.98 0.62
CA GLU A 79 4.14 2.00 -0.28
C GLU A 79 5.19 1.30 -1.16
N LEU A 80 4.72 0.49 -2.13
CA LEU A 80 5.56 -0.27 -3.07
C LEU A 80 6.62 0.58 -3.77
N THR A 81 6.26 1.80 -4.21
CA THR A 81 7.16 2.70 -4.94
C THR A 81 7.75 3.77 -4.02
N ARG A 82 8.89 4.33 -4.43
CA ARG A 82 9.57 5.41 -3.72
C ARG A 82 8.86 6.76 -3.85
N PHE A 83 7.84 6.85 -4.68
CA PHE A 83 7.05 8.05 -4.94
C PHE A 83 5.59 7.91 -4.48
N ASN A 84 5.25 6.82 -3.79
CA ASN A 84 3.96 6.69 -3.11
C ASN A 84 4.13 6.77 -1.59
N VAL A 85 3.14 7.39 -0.96
CA VAL A 85 2.99 7.47 0.48
C VAL A 85 1.56 7.08 0.84
N GLU A 86 1.40 6.35 1.94
CA GLU A 86 0.09 5.98 2.47
C GLU A 86 -0.05 6.55 3.88
N PHE A 87 -1.27 6.93 4.25
CA PHE A 87 -1.60 7.10 5.66
C PHE A 87 -2.86 6.33 6.05
N ASN A 88 -2.84 5.82 7.28
CA ASN A 88 -3.90 5.02 7.88
C ASN A 88 -4.63 5.84 8.96
N MET A 89 -5.94 6.03 8.81
CA MET A 89 -6.73 6.72 9.84
C MET A 89 -7.08 5.77 10.98
N ASP A 90 -7.16 6.33 12.19
CA ASP A 90 -7.65 5.58 13.35
C ASP A 90 -9.11 5.13 13.14
N PRO A 91 -9.47 3.90 13.54
CA PRO A 91 -10.83 3.42 13.39
C PRO A 91 -11.79 4.24 14.26
N LEU A 92 -12.87 4.71 13.67
CA LEU A 92 -13.93 5.46 14.33
C LEU A 92 -15.13 4.55 14.60
N GLN A 93 -15.79 4.74 15.74
CA GLN A 93 -17.11 4.14 15.94
C GLN A 93 -18.07 4.67 14.87
N TYR A 94 -18.81 3.78 14.23
CA TYR A 94 -19.73 4.12 13.16
C TYR A 94 -21.03 4.71 13.74
N GLY A 95 -21.42 5.89 13.24
CA GLY A 95 -22.56 6.66 13.74
C GLY A 95 -22.20 8.12 14.01
N ASP A 96 -23.17 8.89 14.49
CA ASP A 96 -23.01 10.29 14.90
C ASP A 96 -22.23 11.15 13.89
N ASP A 97 -21.07 11.68 14.28
CA ASP A 97 -20.21 12.57 13.50
C ASP A 97 -19.01 11.84 12.85
N CYS A 98 -19.05 10.51 12.75
CA CYS A 98 -17.89 9.71 12.31
C CYS A 98 -17.35 10.13 10.93
N PHE A 99 -18.21 10.48 9.98
CA PHE A 99 -17.77 10.92 8.65
C PHE A 99 -17.13 12.31 8.67
N ALA A 100 -17.64 13.24 9.49
CA ALA A 100 -17.04 14.56 9.64
C ALA A 100 -15.68 14.48 10.34
N ARG A 101 -15.55 13.59 11.33
CA ARG A 101 -14.28 13.29 11.99
C ARG A 101 -13.28 12.63 11.04
N MET A 102 -13.74 11.71 10.18
CA MET A 102 -12.92 11.09 9.15
C MET A 102 -12.42 12.12 8.14
N GLU A 103 -13.29 12.99 7.63
CA GLU A 103 -12.91 14.09 6.73
C GLU A 103 -11.86 15.02 7.36
N THR A 104 -12.04 15.38 8.64
CA THR A 104 -11.08 16.19 9.39
C THR A 104 -9.73 15.49 9.48
N ALA A 105 -9.71 14.22 9.88
CA ALA A 105 -8.48 13.42 9.99
C ALA A 105 -7.77 13.26 8.64
N THR A 106 -8.52 13.00 7.55
CA THR A 106 -7.98 12.92 6.19
C THR A 106 -7.33 14.24 5.79
N THR A 107 -8.00 15.37 6.03
CA THR A 107 -7.49 16.70 5.68
C THR A 107 -6.21 17.02 6.46
N GLU A 108 -6.20 16.76 7.77
CA GLU A 108 -5.02 16.98 8.62
C GLU A 108 -3.82 16.13 8.17
N LEU A 109 -4.05 14.86 7.83
CA LEU A 109 -2.99 13.95 7.37
C LEU A 109 -2.48 14.33 5.98
N ILE A 110 -3.35 14.77 5.06
CA ILE A 110 -2.93 15.30 3.76
C ILE A 110 -2.00 16.50 3.93
N GLU A 111 -2.39 17.49 4.76
CA GLU A 111 -1.55 18.67 4.98
C GLU A 111 -0.23 18.33 5.67
N LYS A 112 -0.25 17.35 6.58
CA LYS A 112 0.97 16.85 7.23
C LYS A 112 1.92 16.19 6.23
N VAL A 113 1.40 15.29 5.39
CA VAL A 113 2.18 14.63 4.34
C VAL A 113 2.72 15.67 3.36
N ARG A 114 1.88 16.59 2.89
CA ARG A 114 2.30 17.71 2.04
C ARG A 114 3.45 18.51 2.66
N GLY A 115 3.31 18.90 3.93
CA GLY A 115 4.34 19.66 4.62
C GLY A 115 5.67 18.91 4.77
N LEU A 116 5.65 17.58 4.91
CA LEU A 116 6.86 16.75 4.91
C LEU A 116 7.48 16.64 3.51
N THR A 117 6.65 16.47 2.48
CA THR A 117 7.08 16.37 1.08
C THR A 117 7.68 17.68 0.55
N GLN A 118 7.12 18.84 0.95
CA GLN A 118 7.66 20.16 0.58
C GLN A 118 9.03 20.45 1.20
N GLN A 119 9.39 19.84 2.33
CA GLN A 119 10.73 19.97 2.94
C GLN A 119 11.84 19.27 2.13
N VAL A 120 11.48 18.52 1.09
CA VAL A 120 12.41 17.79 0.22
C VAL A 120 12.23 18.16 -1.25
N ASP A 121 11.72 19.37 -1.51
CA ASP A 121 11.53 19.98 -2.84
C ASP A 121 10.57 19.21 -3.76
N SER A 122 9.54 18.60 -3.17
CA SER A 122 8.48 17.87 -3.87
C SER A 122 7.08 18.34 -3.43
N GLU A 123 6.05 17.94 -4.16
CA GLU A 123 4.63 18.18 -3.85
C GLU A 123 3.86 16.86 -3.83
N ILE A 124 2.61 16.86 -3.36
CA ILE A 124 1.73 15.69 -3.43
C ILE A 124 0.67 15.82 -4.53
N ALA A 125 0.30 14.70 -5.14
CA ALA A 125 -0.81 14.59 -6.07
C ALA A 125 -1.77 13.49 -5.62
N MET A 126 -3.06 13.82 -5.53
CA MET A 126 -4.13 12.88 -5.22
C MET A 126 -4.87 12.52 -6.51
N THR A 127 -4.45 11.43 -7.15
CA THR A 127 -5.02 10.95 -8.42
C THR A 127 -4.94 9.43 -8.48
N GLY A 128 -5.97 8.77 -9.01
CA GLY A 128 -5.99 7.31 -9.09
C GLY A 128 -4.82 6.75 -9.91
N ILE A 129 -4.52 7.36 -11.06
CA ILE A 129 -3.34 7.07 -11.88
C ILE A 129 -2.64 8.39 -12.18
N LEU A 130 -1.33 8.46 -12.00
CA LEU A 130 -0.56 9.68 -12.26
C LEU A 130 -0.34 9.86 -13.78
N PRO A 131 -0.92 10.89 -14.43
CA PRO A 131 -0.89 11.00 -15.90
C PRO A 131 0.48 11.31 -16.50
N THR A 132 1.39 11.82 -15.67
CA THR A 132 2.77 12.20 -16.00
C THR A 132 3.77 11.06 -15.78
N ALA A 133 3.34 9.91 -15.24
CA ALA A 133 4.22 8.78 -15.01
C ALA A 133 4.57 8.09 -16.33
N HIS A 134 5.85 7.74 -16.49
CA HIS A 134 6.37 6.99 -17.61
C HIS A 134 6.70 5.55 -17.20
N LEU A 135 6.77 4.64 -18.17
CA LEU A 135 7.13 3.24 -17.90
C LEU A 135 8.51 3.10 -17.24
N SER A 136 9.43 4.02 -17.50
CA SER A 136 10.75 4.07 -16.85
C SER A 136 10.67 4.26 -15.34
N ASP A 137 9.61 4.89 -14.84
CA ASP A 137 9.43 5.20 -13.42
C ASP A 137 8.99 3.96 -12.64
N PHE A 138 8.56 2.90 -13.33
CA PHE A 138 8.20 1.62 -12.74
C PHE A 138 9.34 0.59 -12.81
N ALA A 139 10.58 1.03 -13.04
CA ALA A 139 11.74 0.16 -12.88
C ALA A 139 11.95 -0.23 -11.40
N LEU A 140 12.61 -1.38 -11.15
CA LEU A 140 12.88 -1.86 -9.79
C LEU A 140 13.70 -0.88 -8.92
N ASP A 141 14.47 0.03 -9.53
CA ASP A 141 15.24 1.06 -8.83
C ASP A 141 14.34 2.10 -8.11
N TYR A 142 13.08 2.19 -8.53
CA TYR A 142 12.04 3.00 -7.91
C TYR A 142 11.20 2.23 -6.90
N MET A 143 11.48 0.94 -6.66
CA MET A 143 10.83 0.19 -5.60
C MET A 143 11.36 0.65 -4.25
N THR A 144 10.47 0.79 -3.27
CA THR A 144 10.87 1.07 -1.89
C THR A 144 11.78 -0.07 -1.41
N PRO A 145 12.95 0.22 -0.81
CA PRO A 145 13.95 -0.80 -0.46
C PRO A 145 13.56 -1.60 0.80
N ARG A 146 12.40 -2.27 0.77
CA ARG A 146 11.92 -3.17 1.83
C ARG A 146 12.05 -4.62 1.36
N PRO A 147 12.65 -5.54 2.15
CA PRO A 147 12.79 -6.94 1.78
C PRO A 147 11.48 -7.63 1.34
N ARG A 148 10.34 -7.20 1.91
CA ARG A 148 9.00 -7.70 1.60
C ARG A 148 8.62 -7.48 0.13
N TYR A 149 8.85 -6.27 -0.41
CA TYR A 149 8.46 -5.95 -1.78
C TYR A 149 9.26 -6.75 -2.80
N TYR A 150 10.56 -6.94 -2.58
CA TYR A 150 11.38 -7.82 -3.43
C TYR A 150 10.93 -9.29 -3.36
N ALA A 151 10.63 -9.81 -2.16
CA ALA A 151 10.15 -11.18 -2.05
C ALA A 151 8.78 -11.39 -2.71
N LEU A 152 7.89 -10.40 -2.61
CA LEU A 152 6.61 -10.41 -3.31
C LEU A 152 6.81 -10.36 -4.83
N ASN A 153 7.71 -9.50 -5.31
CA ASN A 153 8.07 -9.44 -6.72
C ASN A 153 8.56 -10.78 -7.26
N ASP A 154 9.49 -11.42 -6.55
CA ASP A 154 10.07 -12.71 -6.96
C ASP A 154 9.03 -13.83 -6.94
N ALA A 155 8.15 -13.86 -5.95
CA ALA A 155 7.08 -14.84 -5.84
C ALA A 155 6.06 -14.69 -6.99
N ILE A 156 5.58 -13.47 -7.24
CA ILE A 156 4.61 -13.20 -8.32
C ILE A 156 5.23 -13.44 -9.69
N SER A 157 6.47 -13.02 -9.91
CA SER A 157 7.18 -13.24 -11.19
C SER A 157 7.37 -14.72 -11.49
N ARG A 158 7.71 -15.52 -10.46
CA ARG A 158 7.83 -16.99 -10.58
C ARG A 158 6.49 -17.65 -10.89
N LEU A 159 5.41 -17.22 -10.26
CA LEU A 159 4.06 -17.74 -10.52
C LEU A 159 3.57 -17.40 -11.93
N ARG A 160 3.88 -16.19 -12.42
CA ARG A 160 3.54 -15.76 -13.78
C ARG A 160 4.36 -16.47 -14.87
N GLY A 161 5.55 -16.97 -14.54
CA GLY A 161 6.43 -17.64 -15.51
C GLY A 161 7.09 -16.68 -16.52
N GLY A 162 7.13 -15.38 -16.22
CA GLY A 162 7.66 -14.35 -17.10
C GLY A 162 7.03 -12.98 -16.84
N ALA A 163 7.39 -12.00 -17.69
CA ALA A 163 6.86 -10.65 -17.62
C ALA A 163 5.33 -10.62 -17.82
N GLY A 164 4.64 -9.82 -17.00
CA GLY A 164 3.21 -9.56 -17.14
C GLY A 164 2.93 -8.82 -18.45
N GLN A 165 1.82 -9.20 -19.10
CA GLN A 165 1.29 -8.50 -20.26
C GLN A 165 -0.02 -7.86 -19.86
N TYR A 166 -0.14 -6.56 -20.13
CA TYR A 166 -1.32 -5.77 -19.80
C TYR A 166 -1.85 -5.13 -21.07
N GLN A 167 -3.16 -5.26 -21.27
CA GLN A 167 -3.89 -4.60 -22.34
C GLN A 167 -4.99 -3.76 -21.70
N ILE A 168 -4.87 -2.44 -21.80
CA ILE A 168 -5.91 -1.51 -21.36
C ILE A 168 -6.57 -0.95 -22.61
N GLN A 169 -7.89 -1.16 -22.72
CA GLN A 169 -8.71 -0.68 -23.82
C GLN A 169 -9.49 0.57 -23.38
N GLY A 170 -9.37 1.65 -24.13
CA GLY A 170 -10.05 2.92 -23.89
C GLY A 170 -10.23 3.70 -25.18
N ILE A 171 -10.25 5.03 -25.10
CA ILE A 171 -10.15 5.90 -26.29
C ILE A 171 -8.79 5.66 -26.98
N ASP A 172 -7.75 5.54 -26.16
CA ASP A 172 -6.45 5.03 -26.55
C ASP A 172 -6.28 3.59 -26.06
N GLU A 173 -5.44 2.82 -26.77
CA GLU A 173 -5.07 1.46 -26.36
C GLU A 173 -3.65 1.45 -25.80
N LEU A 174 -3.47 0.82 -24.64
CA LEU A 174 -2.17 0.58 -24.05
C LEU A 174 -1.88 -0.92 -24.06
N PHE A 175 -0.79 -1.30 -24.73
CA PHE A 175 -0.19 -2.62 -24.63
C PHE A 175 1.17 -2.49 -23.99
N VAL A 176 1.32 -3.04 -22.79
CA VAL A 176 2.59 -3.00 -22.06
C VAL A 176 2.98 -4.39 -21.59
N LYS A 177 4.27 -4.69 -21.72
CA LYS A 177 4.92 -5.83 -21.10
C LYS A 177 5.85 -5.33 -20.01
N HIS A 178 5.63 -5.78 -18.78
CA HIS A 178 6.39 -5.34 -17.62
C HIS A 178 6.91 -6.53 -16.82
N ASP A 179 8.19 -6.52 -16.45
CA ASP A 179 8.90 -7.66 -15.87
C ASP A 179 8.86 -7.71 -14.35
N SER A 180 8.27 -6.72 -13.71
CA SER A 180 8.10 -6.66 -12.26
C SER A 180 6.69 -6.24 -11.84
N ILE A 181 6.41 -6.35 -10.55
CA ILE A 181 5.14 -5.93 -9.93
C ILE A 181 4.97 -4.40 -9.87
N MET A 182 6.01 -3.64 -10.21
CA MET A 182 6.03 -2.18 -10.06
C MET A 182 4.95 -1.45 -10.85
N LEU A 183 4.40 -2.06 -11.91
CA LEU A 183 3.29 -1.45 -12.64
C LEU A 183 2.06 -1.24 -11.74
N GLU A 184 1.88 -2.02 -10.67
CA GLU A 184 0.82 -1.79 -9.68
C GLU A 184 0.99 -0.44 -8.95
N GLY A 185 2.23 0.02 -8.81
CA GLY A 185 2.59 1.30 -8.20
C GLY A 185 2.20 2.52 -9.04
N CYS A 186 1.58 2.34 -10.20
CA CYS A 186 0.97 3.43 -10.96
C CYS A 186 -0.40 3.84 -10.41
N ASN A 187 -0.92 3.10 -9.44
CA ASN A 187 -2.24 3.32 -8.86
C ASN A 187 -2.12 3.86 -7.43
N THR A 188 -2.99 4.79 -7.07
CA THR A 188 -3.30 5.12 -5.67
C THR A 188 -4.79 5.04 -5.43
N SER A 189 -5.18 4.82 -4.19
CA SER A 189 -6.55 4.56 -3.79
C SER A 189 -6.93 5.26 -2.49
N PHE A 190 -8.24 5.41 -2.31
CA PHE A 190 -8.87 5.68 -1.02
C PHE A 190 -9.66 4.44 -0.63
N GLN A 191 -9.28 3.80 0.46
CA GLN A 191 -9.83 2.53 0.89
C GLN A 191 -10.60 2.73 2.18
N THR A 192 -11.80 2.14 2.27
CA THR A 192 -12.63 2.20 3.48
C THR A 192 -12.81 0.80 4.04
N HIS A 193 -12.59 0.66 5.35
CA HIS A 193 -12.70 -0.59 6.08
C HIS A 193 -13.89 -0.50 7.04
N PHE A 194 -14.91 -1.34 6.84
CA PHE A 194 -16.09 -1.40 7.70
C PHE A 194 -16.12 -2.73 8.46
N GLN A 195 -16.23 -2.65 9.79
CA GLN A 195 -16.31 -3.78 10.71
C GLN A 195 -17.73 -3.95 11.24
#